data_AF-A0A3N5KVI4-F1
#
_entry.id   AF-A0A3N5KVI4-F1
#
_cell.length_a   1.000
_cell.length_b   1.000
_cell.length_c   1.000
_cell.angle_alpha   90.00
_cell.angle_beta   90.00
_cell.angle_gamma   90.00
#
_symmetry.space_group_name_H-M   'P 1'
#
loop_
_entity.id
_entity.type
_entity.pdbx_description
1 polymer ?
#
loop_
_entity_poly.entity_id
_entity_poly.type
_entity_poly.pdbx_seq_one_letter_code
_entity_poly.pdbx_strand_id
1 'polypeptide(L)'
;MNRTLCAVMMTLLAAGLVAQAGLAAPQEGSFPPVDLSKLRPADFNDNELDLPFHLLHFHRLAGSVLMDGPDRGFITLPIWRPANGNKPYNARIMESILSLAFFYATDRPWNSYYGSPALRARLEAALEFWCRVQAPDGKFSEYSPQGWNLAATAFATKFMGQTLTLLSKGPAIDKDLHRRVFEADRKALRIVFTDDGLRKHGRKYSNQYSNAFAGALAFLELNPDPELEKLLRLRVEEASRDHQSPAGFFYEA
;
A
#
# COMPACT_ATOMS: atom_id res chain seq x y z
N MET A 1 38.36 70.54 -33.14
CA MET A 1 38.96 69.76 -34.24
C MET A 1 39.00 68.30 -33.81
N ASN A 2 38.26 67.44 -34.53
CA ASN A 2 38.12 65.96 -34.46
C ASN A 2 37.65 65.29 -33.13
N ARG A 3 36.40 64.78 -33.02
CA ARG A 3 35.83 63.51 -33.57
C ARG A 3 36.48 62.27 -32.89
N THR A 4 35.83 61.25 -32.29
CA THR A 4 34.45 60.74 -32.32
C THR A 4 34.24 59.62 -31.26
N LEU A 5 32.96 59.37 -30.92
CA LEU A 5 32.27 58.10 -30.60
C LEU A 5 32.39 57.37 -29.24
N CYS A 6 31.22 57.34 -28.57
CA CYS A 6 30.50 56.23 -27.92
C CYS A 6 31.23 54.93 -27.52
N ALA A 7 31.08 54.53 -26.26
CA ALA A 7 30.49 53.24 -25.88
C ALA A 7 30.16 53.20 -24.37
N VAL A 8 28.88 53.03 -24.05
CA VAL A 8 28.39 52.61 -22.73
C VAL A 8 28.65 51.12 -22.59
N MET A 9 29.43 50.68 -21.60
CA MET A 9 29.65 49.26 -21.33
C MET A 9 28.99 48.89 -20.01
N MET A 10 27.93 48.08 -20.12
CA MET A 10 27.22 47.42 -19.03
C MET A 10 28.18 46.52 -18.24
N THR A 11 28.23 46.71 -16.93
CA THR A 11 28.87 45.78 -16.00
C THR A 11 27.94 44.58 -15.79
N LEU A 12 28.28 43.45 -16.40
CA LEU A 12 27.64 42.15 -16.18
C LEU A 12 28.00 41.65 -14.77
N LEU A 13 26.99 41.54 -13.89
CA LEU A 13 27.08 40.74 -12.67
C LEU A 13 27.15 39.25 -13.05
N ALA A 14 28.29 38.62 -12.83
CA ALA A 14 28.42 37.17 -12.84
C ALA A 14 27.86 36.61 -11.52
N ALA A 15 26.57 36.28 -11.51
CA ALA A 15 26.00 35.43 -10.46
C ALA A 15 26.37 33.97 -10.78
N GLY A 16 27.24 33.39 -9.96
CA GLY A 16 27.59 31.97 -10.04
C GLY A 16 26.36 31.10 -9.80
N LEU A 17 25.88 30.41 -10.83
CA LEU A 17 25.02 29.26 -10.65
C LEU A 17 25.88 28.11 -10.10
N VAL A 18 25.75 27.87 -8.80
CA VAL A 18 26.07 26.57 -8.24
C VAL A 18 25.06 25.60 -8.83
N ALA A 19 25.49 24.80 -9.81
CA ALA A 19 24.71 23.67 -10.30
C ALA A 19 24.52 22.71 -9.12
N GLN A 20 23.34 22.76 -8.50
CA GLN A 20 22.88 21.64 -7.69
C GLN A 20 22.86 20.44 -8.62
N ALA A 21 23.74 19.47 -8.37
CA ALA A 21 23.61 18.14 -8.93
C ALA A 21 22.27 17.58 -8.44
N GLY A 22 21.22 17.85 -9.22
CA GLY A 22 19.97 17.15 -9.07
C GLY A 22 20.28 15.68 -9.24
N LEU A 23 20.05 14.90 -8.17
CA LEU A 23 19.91 13.47 -8.28
C LEU A 23 18.83 13.25 -9.33
N ALA A 24 19.24 12.87 -10.54
CA ALA A 24 18.31 12.49 -11.60
C ALA A 24 17.39 11.41 -11.02
N ALA A 25 16.08 11.67 -11.07
CA ALA A 25 15.09 10.68 -10.68
C ALA A 25 15.35 9.40 -11.48
N PRO A 26 15.34 8.21 -10.85
CA PRO A 26 15.51 6.97 -11.57
C PRO A 26 14.45 6.87 -12.67
N GLN A 27 14.92 6.64 -13.90
CA GLN A 27 14.09 6.45 -15.08
C GLN A 27 12.93 5.47 -14.81
N GLU A 28 11.73 5.82 -15.28
CA GLU A 28 10.58 4.91 -15.28
C GLU A 28 10.97 3.56 -15.90
N GLY A 29 10.74 2.46 -15.16
CA GLY A 29 10.74 1.11 -15.73
C GLY A 29 11.81 0.12 -15.25
N SER A 30 12.90 0.52 -14.57
CA SER A 30 13.82 -0.46 -13.99
C SER A 30 14.05 -0.23 -12.50
N PHE A 31 13.42 -1.09 -11.69
CA PHE A 31 13.85 -1.32 -10.32
C PHE A 31 14.77 -2.55 -10.36
N PRO A 32 16.02 -2.46 -9.88
CA PRO A 32 17.02 -3.50 -10.13
C PRO A 32 16.70 -4.78 -9.34
N PRO A 33 16.93 -5.97 -9.94
CA PRO A 33 16.85 -7.24 -9.21
C PRO A 33 17.95 -7.32 -8.16
N VAL A 34 17.72 -8.14 -7.14
CA VAL A 34 18.76 -8.51 -6.17
C VAL A 34 19.78 -9.42 -6.84
N ASP A 35 21.05 -9.17 -6.53
CA ASP A 35 22.15 -10.08 -6.87
C ASP A 35 22.24 -11.21 -5.83
N LEU A 36 21.56 -12.33 -6.11
CA LEU A 36 21.55 -13.49 -5.22
C LEU A 36 22.92 -14.14 -5.05
N SER A 37 23.90 -13.89 -5.93
CA SER A 37 25.25 -14.45 -5.80
C SER A 37 26.00 -13.92 -4.56
N LYS A 38 25.51 -12.82 -3.99
CA LYS A 38 26.03 -12.21 -2.76
C LYS A 38 25.42 -12.79 -1.49
N LEU A 39 24.42 -13.66 -1.61
CA LEU A 39 23.70 -14.25 -0.49
C LEU A 39 24.11 -15.70 -0.28
N ARG A 40 24.03 -16.14 0.97
CA ARG A 40 24.31 -17.51 1.40
C ARG A 40 23.07 -18.07 2.10
N PRO A 41 22.88 -19.40 2.11
CA PRO A 41 21.77 -20.01 2.85
C PRO A 41 21.71 -19.59 4.32
N ALA A 42 22.87 -19.40 4.97
CA ALA A 42 22.97 -18.97 6.37
C ALA A 42 22.51 -17.52 6.62
N ASP A 43 22.27 -16.73 5.57
CA ASP A 43 21.71 -15.39 5.72
C ASP A 43 20.19 -15.43 5.97
N PHE A 44 19.54 -16.58 5.72
CA PHE A 44 18.11 -16.84 5.92
C PHE A 44 17.86 -17.71 7.17
N ASN A 45 16.77 -17.43 7.88
CA ASN A 45 16.28 -18.34 8.93
C ASN A 45 15.57 -19.57 8.31
N ASP A 46 15.39 -20.62 9.10
CA ASP A 46 14.72 -21.86 8.64
C ASP A 46 13.31 -21.61 8.09
N ASN A 47 12.59 -20.64 8.63
CA ASN A 47 11.25 -20.24 8.18
C ASN A 47 11.27 -19.22 7.02
N GLU A 48 12.44 -18.92 6.45
CA GLU A 48 12.64 -17.95 5.38
C GLU A 48 13.17 -18.59 4.09
N LEU A 49 13.26 -19.93 4.03
CA LEU A 49 13.84 -20.65 2.89
C LEU A 49 13.04 -20.53 1.58
N ASP A 50 11.77 -20.10 1.64
CA ASP A 50 10.95 -19.80 0.46
C ASP A 50 11.16 -18.36 -0.06
N LEU A 51 11.79 -17.48 0.73
CA LEU A 51 11.99 -16.07 0.37
C LEU A 51 12.96 -15.81 -0.79
N PRO A 52 14.00 -16.62 -1.09
CA PRO A 52 14.89 -16.36 -2.21
C PRO A 52 14.16 -16.19 -3.55
N PHE A 53 13.12 -16.99 -3.81
CA PHE A 53 12.29 -16.85 -5.01
C PHE A 53 11.57 -15.50 -5.04
N HIS A 54 10.96 -15.10 -3.92
CA HIS A 54 10.26 -13.82 -3.82
C HIS A 54 11.21 -12.63 -3.92
N LEU A 55 12.39 -12.72 -3.28
CA LEU A 55 13.44 -11.70 -3.33
C LEU A 55 13.95 -11.49 -4.77
N LEU A 56 14.19 -12.57 -5.51
CA LEU A 56 14.62 -12.53 -6.91
C LEU A 56 13.63 -11.78 -7.81
N HIS A 57 12.32 -11.96 -7.57
CA HIS A 57 11.27 -11.44 -8.43
C HIS A 57 10.61 -10.15 -7.92
N PHE A 58 10.88 -9.74 -6.68
CA PHE A 58 10.25 -8.57 -6.05
C PHE A 58 10.43 -7.30 -6.88
N HIS A 59 11.58 -7.15 -7.56
CA HIS A 59 11.86 -5.99 -8.39
C HIS A 59 10.81 -5.78 -9.50
N ARG A 60 10.15 -6.83 -9.98
CA ARG A 60 9.07 -6.75 -10.97
C ARG A 60 7.82 -6.10 -10.35
N LEU A 61 7.48 -6.46 -9.12
CA LEU A 61 6.37 -5.85 -8.38
C LEU A 61 6.69 -4.38 -8.08
N ALA A 62 7.84 -4.09 -7.47
CA ALA A 62 8.24 -2.72 -7.17
C ALA A 62 8.31 -1.87 -8.45
N GLY A 63 8.86 -2.40 -9.53
CA GLY A 63 8.93 -1.74 -10.83
C GLY A 63 7.58 -1.48 -11.50
N SER A 64 6.51 -2.19 -11.08
CA SER A 64 5.17 -2.08 -11.68
C SER A 64 4.29 -0.97 -11.08
N VAL A 65 4.76 -0.31 -10.03
CA VAL A 65 4.10 0.89 -9.47
C VAL A 65 4.27 2.04 -10.46
N LEU A 66 3.16 2.56 -10.97
CA LEU A 66 3.18 3.76 -11.82
C LEU A 66 3.70 4.95 -11.01
N MET A 67 4.73 5.62 -11.50
CA MET A 67 5.32 6.77 -10.80
C MET A 67 4.80 8.11 -11.29
N ASP A 68 4.13 8.13 -12.44
CA ASP A 68 3.60 9.32 -13.09
C ASP A 68 2.16 9.09 -13.62
N GLY A 69 1.53 10.17 -14.09
CA GLY A 69 0.19 10.14 -14.69
C GLY A 69 -0.98 10.07 -13.70
N PRO A 70 -2.22 9.96 -14.21
CA PRO A 70 -3.44 10.01 -13.38
C PRO A 70 -3.55 8.84 -12.39
N ASP A 71 -3.01 7.68 -12.79
CA ASP A 71 -3.01 6.46 -11.99
C ASP A 71 -1.69 6.27 -11.22
N ARG A 72 -0.90 7.34 -11.00
CA ARG A 72 0.30 7.28 -10.16
C ARG A 72 0.02 6.57 -8.84
N GLY A 73 0.81 5.55 -8.56
CA GLY A 73 0.74 4.64 -7.42
C GLY A 73 0.05 3.30 -7.71
N PHE A 74 -0.70 3.18 -8.80
CA PHE A 74 -1.34 1.92 -9.17
C PHE A 74 -0.31 0.83 -9.50
N ILE A 75 -0.58 -0.40 -9.04
CA ILE A 75 0.27 -1.58 -9.28
C ILE A 75 -0.21 -2.28 -10.56
N THR A 76 0.61 -2.22 -11.61
CA THR A 76 0.21 -2.74 -12.94
C THR A 76 0.50 -4.22 -13.15
N LEU A 77 1.31 -4.85 -12.28
CA LEU A 77 1.62 -6.27 -12.39
C LEU A 77 0.44 -7.12 -11.88
N PRO A 78 -0.19 -7.96 -12.73
CA PRO A 78 -1.20 -8.90 -12.28
C PRO A 78 -0.53 -10.04 -11.51
N ILE A 79 -0.74 -10.10 -10.19
CA ILE A 79 -0.22 -11.19 -9.35
C ILE A 79 -1.33 -12.18 -8.98
N TRP A 80 -2.36 -11.71 -8.27
CA TRP A 80 -3.45 -12.57 -7.75
C TRP A 80 -4.76 -12.40 -8.52
N ARG A 81 -4.78 -11.49 -9.50
CA ARG A 81 -5.94 -11.15 -10.33
C ARG A 81 -5.61 -11.38 -11.79
N PRO A 82 -6.58 -11.87 -12.59
CA PRO A 82 -6.37 -12.04 -14.02
C PRO A 82 -6.10 -10.68 -14.66
N ALA A 83 -5.30 -10.65 -15.73
CA ALA A 83 -4.88 -9.41 -16.37
C ALA A 83 -6.04 -8.51 -16.81
N ASN A 84 -7.18 -9.09 -17.21
CA ASN A 84 -8.39 -8.35 -17.58
C ASN A 84 -9.06 -7.64 -16.37
N GLY A 85 -8.86 -8.15 -15.15
CA GLY A 85 -9.31 -7.56 -13.89
C GLY A 85 -8.31 -6.62 -13.24
N ASN A 86 -7.12 -6.44 -13.82
CA ASN A 86 -6.08 -5.55 -13.30
C ASN A 86 -6.34 -4.08 -13.68
N LYS A 87 -7.37 -3.48 -13.09
CA LYS A 87 -7.87 -2.13 -13.40
C LYS A 87 -7.70 -1.17 -12.22
N PRO A 88 -7.44 0.14 -12.44
CA PRO A 88 -7.25 1.12 -11.36
C PRO A 88 -8.40 1.21 -10.34
N TYR A 89 -9.64 0.94 -10.75
CA TYR A 89 -10.78 0.92 -9.82
C TYR A 89 -10.81 -0.31 -8.90
N ASN A 90 -10.03 -1.35 -9.18
CA ASN A 90 -10.05 -2.59 -8.41
C ASN A 90 -9.06 -2.51 -7.25
N ALA A 91 -9.55 -2.15 -6.07
CA ALA A 91 -8.73 -2.01 -4.87
C ALA A 91 -8.07 -3.32 -4.40
N ARG A 92 -8.59 -4.49 -4.82
CA ARG A 92 -7.99 -5.80 -4.49
C ARG A 92 -6.57 -5.97 -5.04
N ILE A 93 -6.21 -5.23 -6.07
CA ILE A 93 -4.84 -5.24 -6.63
C ILE A 93 -3.85 -4.61 -5.65
N MET A 94 -4.32 -3.59 -4.94
CA MET A 94 -3.52 -2.81 -3.99
C MET A 94 -3.21 -3.57 -2.70
N GLU A 95 -3.75 -4.77 -2.50
CA GLU A 95 -3.30 -5.70 -1.45
C GLU A 95 -1.79 -5.98 -1.54
N SER A 96 -1.21 -5.86 -2.74
CA SER A 96 0.23 -6.02 -2.99
C SER A 96 1.09 -4.91 -2.37
N ILE A 97 0.48 -3.83 -1.84
CA ILE A 97 1.18 -2.84 -0.99
C ILE A 97 1.86 -3.54 0.20
N LEU A 98 1.25 -4.59 0.75
CA LEU A 98 1.83 -5.35 1.86
C LEU A 98 3.23 -5.89 1.51
N SER A 99 3.42 -6.39 0.29
CA SER A 99 4.74 -6.86 -0.16
C SER A 99 5.74 -5.71 -0.27
N LEU A 100 5.32 -4.54 -0.76
CA LEU A 100 6.19 -3.34 -0.80
C LEU A 100 6.63 -2.95 0.60
N ALA A 101 5.70 -2.92 1.57
CA ALA A 101 6.01 -2.59 2.95
C ALA A 101 6.87 -3.67 3.62
N PHE A 102 6.63 -4.96 3.35
CA PHE A 102 7.44 -6.06 3.88
C PHE A 102 8.91 -5.91 3.50
N PHE A 103 9.21 -5.78 2.20
CA PHE A 103 10.59 -5.60 1.75
C PHE A 103 11.19 -4.24 2.16
N TYR A 104 10.37 -3.21 2.35
CA TYR A 104 10.86 -1.93 2.84
C TYR A 104 11.23 -1.94 4.34
N ALA A 105 10.45 -2.64 5.16
CA ALA A 105 10.53 -2.59 6.62
C ALA A 105 11.28 -3.76 7.27
N THR A 106 11.51 -4.86 6.56
CA THR A 106 12.14 -6.06 7.13
C THR A 106 13.67 -5.93 7.18
N ASP A 107 14.23 -5.68 8.36
CA ASP A 107 15.68 -5.62 8.57
C ASP A 107 16.27 -7.04 8.62
N ARG A 108 16.88 -7.47 7.51
CA ARG A 108 17.48 -8.79 7.34
C ARG A 108 18.72 -8.71 6.45
N PRO A 109 19.75 -9.55 6.67
CA PRO A 109 20.95 -9.57 5.83
C PRO A 109 20.66 -9.83 4.35
N TRP A 110 19.66 -10.67 4.03
CA TRP A 110 19.26 -10.96 2.65
C TRP A 110 18.45 -9.83 1.99
N ASN A 111 17.91 -8.88 2.76
CA ASN A 111 16.99 -7.88 2.23
C ASN A 111 17.69 -6.58 1.84
N SER A 112 18.19 -6.51 0.60
CA SER A 112 18.79 -5.29 0.06
C SER A 112 17.81 -4.12 -0.12
N TYR A 113 16.50 -4.32 0.11
CA TYR A 113 15.47 -3.31 -0.06
C TYR A 113 15.10 -2.58 1.23
N TYR A 114 15.59 -3.06 2.38
CA TYR A 114 15.36 -2.41 3.67
C TYR A 114 15.74 -0.93 3.62
N GLY A 115 14.79 -0.04 3.91
CA GLY A 115 15.00 1.41 3.92
C GLY A 115 15.36 2.04 2.56
N SER A 116 15.23 1.31 1.45
CA SER A 116 15.60 1.81 0.12
C SER A 116 14.79 3.06 -0.26
N PRO A 117 15.43 4.21 -0.59
CA PRO A 117 14.71 5.41 -0.99
C PRO A 117 13.86 5.21 -2.25
N ALA A 118 14.33 4.38 -3.19
CA ALA A 118 13.60 4.08 -4.41
C ALA A 118 12.34 3.22 -4.15
N LEU A 119 12.40 2.31 -3.16
CA LEU A 119 11.24 1.54 -2.73
C LEU A 119 10.27 2.40 -1.92
N ARG A 120 10.79 3.26 -1.03
CA ARG A 120 10.00 4.22 -0.26
C ARG A 120 9.11 5.07 -1.18
N ALA A 121 9.68 5.67 -2.23
CA ALA A 121 8.93 6.51 -3.16
C ALA A 121 7.76 5.76 -3.84
N ARG A 122 7.97 4.47 -4.18
CA ARG A 122 6.94 3.60 -4.77
C ARG A 122 5.88 3.20 -3.78
N LEU A 123 6.29 2.83 -2.56
CA LEU A 123 5.38 2.52 -1.47
C LEU A 123 4.49 3.73 -1.14
N GLU A 124 5.08 4.93 -1.00
CA GLU A 124 4.33 6.16 -0.74
C GLU A 124 3.37 6.50 -1.90
N ALA A 125 3.79 6.34 -3.16
CA ALA A 125 2.91 6.51 -4.31
C ALA A 125 1.72 5.54 -4.25
N ALA A 126 1.96 4.26 -3.94
CA ALA A 126 0.91 3.24 -3.86
C ALA A 126 -0.07 3.48 -2.71
N LEU A 127 0.43 3.88 -1.54
CA LEU A 127 -0.39 4.29 -0.40
C LEU A 127 -1.25 5.51 -0.73
N GLU A 128 -0.68 6.51 -1.41
CA GLU A 128 -1.41 7.69 -1.84
C GLU A 128 -2.51 7.37 -2.85
N PHE A 129 -2.23 6.49 -3.81
CA PHE A 129 -3.23 5.97 -4.73
C PHE A 129 -4.37 5.27 -3.98
N TRP A 130 -4.02 4.38 -3.05
CA TRP A 130 -5.01 3.64 -2.25
C TRP A 130 -5.93 4.59 -1.46
N CYS A 131 -5.38 5.61 -0.79
CA CYS A 131 -6.19 6.63 -0.14
C CYS A 131 -7.09 7.40 -1.12
N ARG A 132 -6.60 7.70 -2.34
CA ARG A 132 -7.32 8.49 -3.34
C ARG A 132 -8.53 7.74 -3.94
N VAL A 133 -8.45 6.42 -4.07
CA VAL A 133 -9.53 5.61 -4.66
C VAL A 133 -10.62 5.20 -3.66
N GLN A 134 -10.44 5.51 -2.38
CA GLN A 134 -11.44 5.25 -1.35
C GLN A 134 -12.68 6.14 -1.56
N ALA A 135 -13.87 5.55 -1.45
CA ALA A 135 -15.11 6.31 -1.43
C ALA A 135 -15.19 7.23 -0.20
N PRO A 136 -15.97 8.33 -0.22
CA PRO A 136 -16.07 9.25 0.91
C PRO A 136 -16.48 8.59 2.24
N ASP A 137 -17.26 7.51 2.18
CA ASP A 137 -17.73 6.75 3.34
C ASP A 137 -16.78 5.61 3.78
N GLY A 138 -15.67 5.40 3.07
CA GLY A 138 -14.64 4.42 3.39
C GLY A 138 -14.64 3.17 2.52
N LYS A 139 -15.61 2.99 1.62
CA LYS A 139 -15.72 1.78 0.79
C LYS A 139 -14.70 1.76 -0.36
N PHE A 140 -14.45 0.55 -0.87
CA PHE A 140 -13.62 0.30 -2.05
C PHE A 140 -14.36 -0.52 -3.11
N SER A 141 -13.92 -0.39 -4.37
CA SER A 141 -14.49 -1.09 -5.53
C SER A 141 -13.60 -2.24 -6.00
N GLU A 142 -14.21 -3.22 -6.68
CA GLU A 142 -13.50 -4.36 -7.31
C GLU A 142 -13.92 -4.54 -8.76
N TYR A 143 -15.21 -4.67 -9.04
CA TYR A 143 -15.71 -5.15 -10.33
C TYR A 143 -16.05 -4.05 -11.34
N SER A 144 -16.24 -2.81 -10.88
CA SER A 144 -16.53 -1.66 -11.73
C SER A 144 -16.11 -0.36 -11.04
N PRO A 145 -15.91 0.72 -11.81
CA PRO A 145 -15.77 2.06 -11.23
C PRO A 145 -16.94 2.36 -10.31
N GLN A 146 -16.65 2.74 -9.06
CA GLN A 146 -17.65 3.04 -8.03
C GLN A 146 -18.59 1.87 -7.67
N GLY A 147 -18.24 0.64 -8.07
CA GLY A 147 -18.90 -0.60 -7.67
C GLY A 147 -18.46 -1.06 -6.29
N TRP A 148 -18.82 -0.27 -5.26
CA TRP A 148 -18.43 -0.48 -3.87
C TRP A 148 -18.94 -1.83 -3.35
N ASN A 149 -18.08 -2.62 -2.72
CA ASN A 149 -18.45 -3.96 -2.26
C ASN A 149 -17.68 -4.41 -1.02
N LEU A 150 -18.18 -5.48 -0.40
CA LEU A 150 -17.63 -6.03 0.84
C LEU A 150 -16.21 -6.55 0.62
N ALA A 151 -15.99 -7.36 -0.41
CA ALA A 151 -14.70 -7.99 -0.67
C ALA A 151 -13.57 -6.96 -0.78
N ALA A 152 -13.74 -5.93 -1.62
CA ALA A 152 -12.77 -4.85 -1.76
C ALA A 152 -12.50 -4.13 -0.44
N THR A 153 -13.55 -3.84 0.33
CA THR A 153 -13.43 -3.01 1.53
C THR A 153 -12.84 -3.78 2.71
N ALA A 154 -13.37 -4.98 3.01
CA ALA A 154 -12.95 -5.76 4.17
C ALA A 154 -11.55 -6.35 4.00
N PHE A 155 -11.19 -6.85 2.81
CA PHE A 155 -9.83 -7.34 2.60
C PHE A 155 -8.80 -6.22 2.68
N ALA A 156 -9.10 -5.02 2.15
CA ALA A 156 -8.19 -3.88 2.26
C ALA A 156 -7.76 -3.65 3.71
N THR A 157 -8.67 -3.75 4.68
CA THR A 157 -8.34 -3.54 6.11
C THR A 157 -7.34 -4.55 6.67
N LYS A 158 -7.40 -5.82 6.27
CA LYS A 158 -6.44 -6.84 6.71
C LYS A 158 -5.04 -6.54 6.17
N PHE A 159 -4.94 -6.25 4.88
CA PHE A 159 -3.65 -5.98 4.24
C PHE A 159 -3.06 -4.65 4.71
N MET A 160 -3.89 -3.64 4.92
CA MET A 160 -3.46 -2.34 5.40
C MET A 160 -3.11 -2.35 6.89
N GLY A 161 -3.85 -3.06 7.73
CA GLY A 161 -3.48 -3.27 9.14
C GLY A 161 -2.08 -3.91 9.28
N GLN A 162 -1.79 -4.95 8.50
CA GLN A 162 -0.45 -5.56 8.49
C GLN A 162 0.61 -4.63 7.89
N THR A 163 0.27 -3.88 6.84
CA THR A 163 1.15 -2.86 6.23
C THR A 163 1.55 -1.81 7.27
N LEU A 164 0.59 -1.26 8.01
CA LEU A 164 0.82 -0.28 9.06
C LEU A 164 1.63 -0.87 10.23
N THR A 165 1.41 -2.15 10.56
CA THR A 165 2.20 -2.88 11.58
C THR A 165 3.66 -3.02 11.18
N LEU A 166 3.95 -3.25 9.90
CA LEU A 166 5.32 -3.29 9.39
C LEU A 166 5.94 -1.89 9.41
N LEU A 167 5.20 -0.88 8.96
CA LEU A 167 5.70 0.49 8.88
C LEU A 167 5.92 1.15 10.25
N SER A 168 5.19 0.74 11.28
CA SER A 168 5.41 1.24 12.65
C SER A 168 6.74 0.80 13.26
N LYS A 169 7.32 -0.29 12.73
CA LYS A 169 8.60 -0.87 13.17
C LYS A 169 9.74 -0.63 12.18
N GLY A 170 9.42 -0.17 10.97
CA GLY A 170 10.34 0.00 9.85
C GLY A 170 10.89 1.41 9.69
N PRO A 171 11.67 1.64 8.62
CA PRO A 171 12.12 2.98 8.24
C PRO A 171 10.96 3.93 7.97
N ALA A 172 11.14 5.22 8.27
CA ALA A 172 10.05 6.19 8.17
C ALA A 172 9.58 6.42 6.72
N ILE A 173 8.28 6.66 6.58
CA ILE A 173 7.65 7.24 5.39
C ILE A 173 7.17 8.68 5.70
N ASP A 174 6.61 9.37 4.70
CA ASP A 174 5.97 10.67 4.89
C ASP A 174 4.89 10.61 5.99
N LYS A 175 5.00 11.50 6.97
CA LYS A 175 4.17 11.47 8.19
C LYS A 175 2.72 11.81 7.92
N ASP A 176 2.47 12.75 7.00
CA ASP A 176 1.11 13.17 6.66
C ASP A 176 0.39 12.10 5.86
N LEU A 177 1.08 11.47 4.91
CA LEU A 177 0.59 10.30 4.21
C LEU A 177 0.31 9.16 5.19
N HIS A 178 1.24 8.85 6.10
CA HIS A 178 1.05 7.78 7.08
C HIS A 178 -0.23 7.98 7.90
N ARG A 179 -0.48 9.21 8.38
CA ARG A 179 -1.72 9.58 9.06
C ARG A 179 -2.95 9.40 8.16
N ARG A 180 -2.90 9.84 6.89
CA ARG A 180 -4.02 9.65 5.94
C ARG A 180 -4.32 8.18 5.69
N VAL A 181 -3.30 7.32 5.66
CA VAL A 181 -3.47 5.87 5.50
C VAL A 181 -4.16 5.26 6.73
N PHE A 182 -3.73 5.63 7.95
CA PHE A 182 -4.43 5.22 9.17
C PHE A 182 -5.91 5.65 9.16
N GLU A 183 -6.20 6.90 8.80
CA GLU A 183 -7.57 7.39 8.74
C GLU A 183 -8.41 6.67 7.67
N ALA A 184 -7.82 6.36 6.51
CA ALA A 184 -8.48 5.59 5.47
C ALA A 184 -8.78 4.16 5.94
N ASP A 185 -7.85 3.49 6.62
CA ASP A 185 -8.07 2.16 7.17
C ASP A 185 -9.16 2.15 8.26
N ARG A 186 -9.11 3.15 9.16
CA ARG A 186 -10.16 3.38 10.17
C ARG A 186 -11.55 3.52 9.54
N LYS A 187 -11.68 4.32 8.47
CA LYS A 187 -12.96 4.49 7.75
C LYS A 187 -13.44 3.18 7.13
N ALA A 188 -12.54 2.42 6.51
CA ALA A 188 -12.86 1.13 5.91
C ALA A 188 -13.34 0.10 6.95
N LEU A 189 -12.65 0.01 8.09
CA LEU A 189 -13.08 -0.81 9.24
C LEU A 189 -14.46 -0.39 9.74
N ARG A 190 -14.63 0.91 9.98
CA ARG A 190 -15.88 1.46 10.48
C ARG A 190 -17.04 1.15 9.53
N ILE A 191 -16.89 1.41 8.23
CA ILE A 191 -17.99 1.18 7.28
C ILE A 191 -18.35 -0.30 7.14
N VAL A 192 -17.37 -1.21 7.14
CA VAL A 192 -17.64 -2.67 7.16
C VAL A 192 -18.45 -3.05 8.39
N PHE A 193 -18.13 -2.47 9.54
CA PHE A 193 -18.86 -2.72 10.78
C PHE A 193 -20.15 -1.93 10.92
N THR A 194 -20.46 -0.90 10.13
CA THR A 194 -21.70 -0.12 10.32
C THR A 194 -22.71 -0.24 9.18
N ASP A 195 -22.28 -0.62 7.98
CA ASP A 195 -23.14 -0.69 6.81
C ASP A 195 -23.97 -1.99 6.76
N ASP A 196 -25.29 -1.87 6.80
CA ASP A 196 -26.20 -3.02 6.79
C ASP A 196 -26.12 -3.86 5.51
N GLY A 197 -25.84 -3.23 4.37
CA GLY A 197 -25.69 -3.93 3.09
C GLY A 197 -24.44 -4.82 3.09
N LEU A 198 -23.31 -4.29 3.53
CA LEU A 198 -22.06 -5.05 3.68
C LEU A 198 -22.20 -6.20 4.67
N ARG A 199 -22.85 -5.95 5.83
CA ARG A 199 -23.17 -7.01 6.80
C ARG A 199 -24.05 -8.10 6.21
N LYS A 200 -25.14 -7.73 5.54
CA LYS A 200 -26.07 -8.68 4.93
C LYS A 200 -25.38 -9.54 3.87
N HIS A 201 -24.47 -8.96 3.10
CA HIS A 201 -23.63 -9.70 2.17
C HIS A 201 -22.67 -10.67 2.89
N GLY A 202 -22.10 -10.25 4.02
CA GLY A 202 -21.22 -11.08 4.86
C GLY A 202 -21.86 -12.36 5.39
N ARG A 203 -23.20 -12.40 5.54
CA ARG A 203 -23.94 -13.62 5.90
C ARG A 203 -23.96 -14.68 4.79
N LYS A 204 -23.57 -14.32 3.56
CA LYS A 204 -23.42 -15.26 2.43
C LYS A 204 -21.96 -15.60 2.14
N TYR A 205 -21.07 -14.64 2.38
CA TYR A 205 -19.62 -14.76 2.14
C TYR A 205 -18.85 -14.39 3.41
N SER A 206 -18.79 -15.34 4.33
CA SER A 206 -18.25 -15.15 5.67
C SER A 206 -16.74 -14.87 5.64
N ASN A 207 -16.01 -15.50 4.70
CA ASN A 207 -14.61 -15.20 4.46
C ASN A 207 -14.39 -13.71 4.19
N GLN A 208 -15.24 -13.07 3.39
CA GLN A 208 -15.04 -11.67 3.02
C GLN A 208 -15.20 -10.77 4.23
N TYR A 209 -16.29 -10.94 4.99
CA TYR A 209 -16.56 -10.10 6.16
C TYR A 209 -15.52 -10.28 7.27
N SER A 210 -15.13 -11.53 7.54
CA SER A 210 -14.22 -11.85 8.66
C SER A 210 -12.79 -11.29 8.48
N ASN A 211 -12.39 -10.92 7.27
CA ASN A 211 -11.12 -10.21 7.05
C ASN A 211 -11.03 -8.91 7.86
N ALA A 212 -12.15 -8.21 8.08
CA ALA A 212 -12.16 -6.98 8.88
C ALA A 212 -11.83 -7.20 10.35
N PHE A 213 -11.98 -8.42 10.89
CA PHE A 213 -11.62 -8.71 12.28
C PHE A 213 -10.11 -8.71 12.49
N ALA A 214 -9.36 -9.35 11.59
CA ALA A 214 -7.91 -9.33 11.62
C ALA A 214 -7.37 -7.91 11.37
N GLY A 215 -7.96 -7.18 10.42
CA GLY A 215 -7.64 -5.76 10.18
C GLY A 215 -7.87 -4.89 11.42
N ALA A 216 -9.02 -5.03 12.09
CA ALA A 216 -9.35 -4.26 13.28
C ALA A 216 -8.40 -4.54 14.44
N LEU A 217 -8.03 -5.80 14.66
CA LEU A 217 -7.07 -6.16 15.71
C LEU A 217 -5.70 -5.52 15.46
N ALA A 218 -5.18 -5.64 14.23
CA ALA A 218 -3.91 -5.01 13.85
C ALA A 218 -3.96 -3.48 13.98
N PHE A 219 -5.08 -2.86 13.59
CA PHE A 219 -5.29 -1.42 13.75
C PHE A 219 -5.29 -0.99 15.22
N LEU A 220 -6.05 -1.70 16.08
CA LEU A 220 -6.22 -1.37 17.49
C LEU A 220 -4.94 -1.57 18.31
N GLU A 221 -4.05 -2.48 17.90
CA GLU A 221 -2.73 -2.63 18.51
C GLU A 221 -1.85 -1.38 18.31
N LEU A 222 -2.02 -0.68 17.20
CA LEU A 222 -1.25 0.52 16.86
C LEU A 222 -1.95 1.82 17.30
N ASN A 223 -3.28 1.82 17.30
CA ASN A 223 -4.10 3.00 17.54
C ASN A 223 -5.36 2.63 18.33
N PRO A 224 -5.34 2.77 19.68
CA PRO A 224 -6.51 2.54 20.51
C PRO A 224 -7.70 3.39 20.07
N ASP A 225 -8.83 2.74 19.79
CA ASP A 225 -10.05 3.38 19.31
C ASP A 225 -11.28 2.77 19.98
N PRO A 226 -11.88 3.45 20.97
CA PRO A 226 -13.01 2.92 21.73
C PRO A 226 -14.27 2.62 20.89
N GLU A 227 -14.49 3.36 19.80
CA GLU A 227 -15.61 3.11 18.89
C GLU A 227 -15.38 1.80 18.14
N LEU A 228 -14.21 1.64 17.52
CA LEU A 228 -13.88 0.44 16.76
C LEU A 228 -13.74 -0.80 17.66
N GLU A 229 -13.22 -0.66 18.88
CA GLU A 229 -13.15 -1.78 19.83
C GLU A 229 -14.56 -2.27 20.19
N LYS A 230 -15.49 -1.36 20.48
CA LYS A 230 -16.88 -1.70 20.76
C LYS A 230 -17.55 -2.37 19.55
N LEU A 231 -17.32 -1.82 18.36
CA LEU A 231 -17.86 -2.40 17.12
C LEU A 231 -17.28 -3.80 16.86
N LEU A 232 -15.97 -3.99 17.01
CA LEU A 232 -15.31 -5.28 16.81
C LEU A 232 -15.91 -6.35 17.73
N ARG A 233 -16.02 -6.07 19.04
CA ARG A 233 -16.61 -7.00 20.01
C ARG A 233 -18.03 -7.39 19.63
N LEU A 234 -18.87 -6.39 19.33
CA LEU A 234 -20.24 -6.62 18.88
C LEU A 234 -20.28 -7.48 17.61
N ARG A 235 -19.41 -7.23 16.63
CA ARG A 235 -19.45 -7.92 15.33
C ARG A 235 -18.86 -9.31 15.35
N VAL A 236 -17.90 -9.59 16.22
CA VAL A 236 -17.44 -10.96 16.47
C VAL A 236 -18.56 -11.78 17.12
N GLU A 237 -19.24 -11.22 18.12
CA GLU A 237 -20.38 -11.90 18.76
C GLU A 237 -21.54 -12.16 17.79
N GLU A 238 -21.93 -11.17 16.98
CA GLU A 238 -22.96 -11.35 15.96
C GLU A 238 -22.55 -12.38 14.90
N ALA A 239 -21.32 -12.30 14.37
CA ALA A 239 -20.85 -13.21 13.32
C ALA A 239 -20.80 -14.67 13.80
N SER A 240 -20.49 -14.92 15.07
CA SER A 240 -20.54 -16.28 15.64
C SER A 240 -21.93 -16.94 15.54
N ARG A 241 -22.99 -16.14 15.46
CA ARG A 241 -24.38 -16.59 15.29
C ARG A 241 -24.84 -16.54 13.83
N ASP A 242 -24.46 -15.49 13.13
CA ASP A 242 -25.07 -15.12 11.85
C ASP A 242 -24.27 -15.59 10.62
N HIS A 243 -23.00 -15.95 10.78
CA HIS A 243 -22.09 -16.28 9.69
C HIS A 243 -21.74 -17.78 9.62
N GLN A 244 -22.39 -18.60 10.45
CA GLN A 244 -22.20 -20.04 10.49
C GLN A 244 -23.54 -20.77 10.35
N SER A 245 -23.49 -21.92 9.69
CA SER A 245 -24.59 -22.89 9.69
C SER A 245 -24.77 -23.52 11.08
N PRO A 246 -25.94 -24.11 11.38
CA PRO A 246 -26.13 -24.86 12.63
C PRO A 246 -25.14 -26.02 12.84
N ALA A 247 -24.49 -26.49 11.76
CA ALA A 247 -23.46 -27.54 11.80
C ALA A 247 -22.03 -26.97 11.97
N GLY A 248 -21.86 -25.65 12.08
CA GLY A 248 -20.57 -24.98 12.34
C GLY A 248 -19.78 -24.57 11.10
N PHE A 249 -20.26 -24.84 9.88
CA PHE A 249 -19.60 -24.37 8.66
C PHE A 249 -19.88 -22.89 8.41
N PHE A 250 -18.86 -22.12 8.02
CA PHE A 250 -19.03 -20.74 7.56
C PHE A 250 -19.76 -20.67 6.21
N TYR A 251 -20.57 -19.65 6.00
CA TYR A 251 -21.29 -19.47 4.72
C TYR A 251 -20.36 -18.97 3.61
N GLU A 252 -20.37 -19.65 2.47
CA GLU A 252 -19.53 -19.40 1.30
C GLU A 252 -20.30 -19.62 -0.02
N ALA A 253 -21.41 -18.90 -0.21
CA ALA A 253 -22.41 -19.13 -1.26
C ALA A 253 -22.58 -17.94 -2.21
#